data_AF-A0A286B0N2-F1
#
_entry.id   AF-A0A286B0N2-F1
#
_cell.length_a   1.000
_cell.length_b   1.000
_cell.length_c   1.000
_cell.angle_alpha   90.00
_cell.angle_beta   90.00
_cell.angle_gamma   90.00
#
_symmetry.space_group_name_H-M   'P 1'
#
loop_
_entity.id
_entity.type
_entity.pdbx_description
1 polymer ?
#
loop_
_entity_poly.entity_id
_entity_poly.type
_entity_poly.pdbx_seq_one_letter_code
_entity_poly.pdbx_strand_id
1 'polypeptide(L)'
;MLCDVYILYQSNEPRLEAEVKTHPVRGWLCYGDAGRSYPHDEAHLYRSRTDATEVIPFVDFARVRKIKRGGLRIEGMQRHNYNDYWKQAWWCLPVCQEQPSQHEEQSDVRYEAIRAAVVQVNATGPACALDASRLKRPA
;
A
#
# COMPACT_ATOMS: atom_id res chain seq x y z
N MET A 1 4.08 -3.72 2.61
CA MET A 1 5.41 -3.10 2.83
C MET A 1 5.25 -1.89 3.74
N LEU A 2 6.07 -1.72 4.78
CA LEU A 2 6.04 -0.50 5.61
C LEU A 2 6.65 0.68 4.83
N CYS A 3 5.93 1.81 4.74
CA CYS A 3 6.39 3.00 4.02
C CYS A 3 5.82 4.28 4.59
N ASP A 4 6.50 5.39 4.29
CA ASP A 4 5.97 6.74 4.40
C ASP A 4 5.33 7.11 3.06
N VAL A 5 4.06 7.53 3.11
CA VAL A 5 3.26 7.91 1.95
C VAL A 5 3.00 9.40 1.96
N TYR A 6 3.35 10.03 0.85
CA TYR A 6 3.13 11.44 0.58
C TYR A 6 1.97 11.56 -0.42
N ILE A 7 0.84 12.10 0.03
CA ILE A 7 -0.34 12.31 -0.81
C ILE A 7 -0.11 13.55 -1.68
N LEU A 8 -0.17 13.38 -3.01
CA LEU A 8 0.18 14.43 -3.96
C LEU A 8 -1.02 15.24 -4.44
N TYR A 9 -2.24 14.73 -4.28
CA TYR A 9 -3.48 15.41 -4.69
C TYR A 9 -4.46 15.52 -3.53
N GLN A 10 -5.19 16.62 -3.47
CA GLN A 10 -6.32 16.82 -2.58
C GLN A 10 -7.45 17.48 -3.37
N SER A 11 -8.64 16.91 -3.32
CA SER A 11 -9.81 17.44 -4.04
C SER A 11 -9.54 17.67 -5.54
N ASN A 12 -8.90 16.68 -6.19
CA ASN A 12 -8.50 16.70 -7.60
C ASN A 12 -7.40 17.72 -7.98
N GLU A 13 -6.93 18.52 -7.04
CA GLU A 13 -5.87 19.51 -7.25
C GLU A 13 -4.51 19.01 -6.73
N PRO A 14 -3.40 19.29 -7.44
CA PRO A 14 -2.06 19.02 -6.92
C PRO A 14 -1.80 19.80 -5.64
N ARG A 15 -1.23 19.13 -4.63
CA ARG A 15 -0.78 19.79 -3.41
C ARG A 15 0.56 20.48 -3.63
N LEU A 16 0.78 21.56 -2.89
CA LEU A 16 2.07 22.25 -2.88
C LEU A 16 3.16 21.34 -2.30
N GLU A 17 4.34 21.33 -2.92
CA GLU A 17 5.43 20.43 -2.52
C GLU A 17 5.84 20.57 -1.05
N ALA A 18 5.81 21.79 -0.52
CA ALA A 18 6.12 22.07 0.89
C ALA A 18 5.11 21.42 1.85
N GLU A 19 3.83 21.42 1.50
CA GLU A 19 2.78 20.80 2.32
C GLU A 19 2.83 19.27 2.26
N VAL A 20 3.16 18.74 1.08
CA VAL A 20 3.32 17.30 0.88
C VAL A 20 4.42 16.77 1.80
N LYS A 21 5.61 17.38 1.78
CA LYS A 21 6.79 16.91 2.53
C LYS A 21 6.63 16.96 4.05
N THR A 22 5.77 17.81 4.56
CA THR A 22 5.61 18.05 6.00
C THR A 22 4.72 17.02 6.69
N HIS A 23 3.90 16.29 5.95
CA HIS A 23 2.89 15.39 6.52
C HIS A 23 2.90 14.00 5.83
N PRO A 24 4.00 13.22 5.96
CA PRO A 24 3.97 11.84 5.53
C PRO A 24 2.99 11.03 6.39
N VAL A 25 2.24 10.15 5.75
CA VAL A 25 1.43 9.14 6.44
C VAL A 25 2.17 7.82 6.43
N ARG A 26 2.51 7.32 7.61
CA ARG A 26 3.17 6.02 7.76
C ARG A 26 2.15 4.90 7.81
N GLY A 27 2.40 3.82 7.07
CA GLY A 27 1.56 2.63 7.10
C GLY A 27 2.12 1.45 6.32
N TRP A 28 1.36 0.36 6.33
CA TRP A 28 1.62 -0.83 5.55
C TRP A 28 0.91 -0.74 4.20
N LEU A 29 1.68 -0.48 3.15
CA LEU A 29 1.23 -0.47 1.78
C LEU A 29 0.97 -1.90 1.29
N CYS A 30 -0.25 -2.11 0.79
CA CYS A 30 -0.67 -3.30 0.07
C CYS A 30 -1.09 -2.88 -1.33
N TYR A 31 -0.69 -3.66 -2.33
CA TYR A 31 -1.00 -3.40 -3.74
C TYR A 31 -1.45 -4.70 -4.39
N GLY A 32 -2.56 -4.66 -5.11
CA GLY A 32 -3.09 -5.79 -5.87
C GLY A 32 -4.61 -5.80 -5.88
N ASP A 33 -5.17 -6.93 -6.32
CA ASP A 33 -6.61 -7.16 -6.34
C ASP A 33 -7.12 -7.47 -4.93
N ALA A 34 -8.04 -6.64 -4.42
CA ALA A 34 -8.69 -6.85 -3.13
C ALA A 34 -9.80 -7.92 -3.17
N GLY A 35 -9.85 -8.76 -4.22
CA GLY A 35 -10.84 -9.81 -4.40
C GLY A 35 -12.19 -9.27 -4.87
N ARG A 36 -12.20 -8.14 -5.59
CA ARG A 36 -13.43 -7.56 -6.14
C ARG A 36 -13.67 -8.09 -7.55
N SER A 37 -14.93 -8.15 -7.96
CA SER A 37 -15.35 -8.66 -9.27
C SER A 37 -14.85 -7.85 -10.48
N TYR A 38 -14.07 -6.78 -10.26
CA TYR A 38 -13.55 -5.90 -11.29
C TYR A 38 -12.01 -6.04 -11.38
N PRO A 39 -11.46 -6.32 -12.57
CA PRO A 39 -10.04 -6.61 -12.73
C PRO A 39 -9.23 -5.32 -12.82
N HIS A 40 -9.02 -4.66 -11.68
CA HIS A 40 -8.06 -3.57 -11.58
C HIS A 40 -7.30 -3.62 -10.26
N ASP A 41 -6.09 -3.10 -10.26
CA ASP A 41 -5.26 -3.06 -9.05
C ASP A 41 -5.72 -1.95 -8.11
N GLU A 42 -5.74 -2.23 -6.82
CA GLU A 42 -6.00 -1.25 -5.76
C GLU A 42 -4.72 -1.05 -4.93
N ALA A 43 -4.53 0.16 -4.40
CA ALA A 43 -3.46 0.45 -3.45
C ALA A 43 -4.03 0.92 -2.12
N HIS A 44 -3.79 0.15 -1.07
CA HIS A 44 -4.26 0.42 0.29
C HIS A 44 -3.09 0.75 1.20
N LEU A 45 -3.33 1.63 2.17
CA LEU A 45 -2.38 1.90 3.25
C LEU A 45 -3.07 1.62 4.58
N TYR A 46 -2.60 0.57 5.25
CA TYR A 46 -3.14 0.13 6.53
C TYR A 46 -2.29 0.62 7.71
N ARG A 47 -2.89 0.74 8.90
CA ARG A 47 -2.16 1.12 10.11
C ARG A 47 -1.05 0.12 10.47
N SER A 48 -1.30 -1.18 10.30
CA SER A 48 -0.32 -2.23 10.56
C SER A 48 -0.52 -3.42 9.62
N ARG A 49 0.39 -4.41 9.66
CA ARG A 49 0.27 -5.64 8.86
C ARG A 49 -0.93 -6.50 9.24
N THR A 50 -1.39 -6.42 10.49
CA THR A 50 -2.47 -7.25 11.05
C THR A 50 -3.75 -6.46 11.30
N ASP A 51 -3.74 -5.15 11.08
CA ASP A 51 -4.86 -4.24 11.28
C ASP A 51 -5.35 -3.78 9.91
N ALA A 52 -6.57 -4.18 9.54
CA ALA A 52 -7.19 -3.80 8.27
C ALA A 52 -7.74 -2.36 8.27
N THR A 53 -7.51 -1.58 9.32
CA THR A 53 -7.88 -0.17 9.37
C THR A 53 -7.04 0.64 8.39
N GLU A 54 -7.69 1.16 7.35
CA GLU A 54 -7.08 2.10 6.41
C GLU A 54 -6.77 3.43 7.11
N VAL A 55 -5.58 3.96 6.86
CA VAL A 55 -5.16 5.27 7.43
C VAL A 55 -5.39 6.43 6.46
N ILE A 56 -5.53 6.13 5.17
CA ILE A 56 -5.89 7.06 4.10
C ILE A 56 -6.80 6.35 3.09
N PRO A 57 -7.66 7.08 2.36
CA PRO A 57 -8.51 6.48 1.33
C PRO A 57 -7.69 5.79 0.26
N PHE A 58 -8.01 4.54 -0.08
CA PHE A 58 -7.29 3.76 -1.08
C PHE A 58 -7.29 4.39 -2.48
N VAL A 59 -6.31 4.00 -3.30
CA VAL A 59 -6.23 4.37 -4.72
C VAL A 59 -6.81 3.23 -5.56
N ASP A 60 -7.90 3.54 -6.23
CA ASP A 60 -8.57 2.73 -7.23
C ASP A 60 -7.88 2.84 -8.60
N PHE A 61 -7.98 1.82 -9.44
CA PHE A 61 -7.29 1.72 -10.74
C PHE A 61 -5.80 2.06 -10.67
N ALA A 62 -5.14 1.59 -9.61
CA ALA A 62 -3.79 1.97 -9.25
C ALA A 62 -2.77 1.52 -10.30
N ARG A 63 -1.85 2.43 -10.64
CA ARG A 63 -0.72 2.19 -11.53
C ARG A 63 0.57 2.54 -10.81
N VAL A 64 1.46 1.56 -10.68
CA VAL A 64 2.73 1.73 -9.99
C VAL A 64 3.84 2.06 -10.98
N ARG A 65 4.63 3.08 -10.66
CA ARG A 65 5.83 3.48 -11.40
C ARG A 65 7.00 3.65 -10.44
N LYS A 66 8.15 3.09 -10.77
CA LYS A 66 9.40 3.31 -10.02
C LYS A 66 9.92 4.71 -10.32
N ILE A 67 10.34 5.45 -9.30
CA ILE A 67 11.01 6.74 -9.47
C ILE A 67 12.52 6.50 -9.46
N LYS A 68 13.26 7.07 -10.43
CA LYS A 68 14.71 6.85 -10.59
C LYS A 68 15.53 7.21 -9.33
N ARG A 69 15.06 8.16 -8.52
CA ARG A 69 15.71 8.62 -7.29
C ARG A 69 15.26 7.87 -6.02
N GLY A 70 14.54 6.76 -6.19
CA GLY A 70 14.02 5.94 -5.09
C GLY A 70 12.52 6.12 -4.85
N GLY A 71 11.92 5.10 -4.23
CA GLY A 71 10.49 5.05 -3.95
C GLY A 71 9.62 4.62 -5.12
N LEU A 72 8.32 4.65 -4.86
CA LEU A 72 7.26 4.28 -5.80
C LEU A 72 6.32 5.45 -5.99
N ARG A 73 5.88 5.66 -7.21
CA ARG A 73 4.74 6.53 -7.53
C ARG A 73 3.55 5.65 -7.83
N ILE A 74 2.45 5.85 -7.12
CA ILE A 74 1.19 5.19 -7.38
C ILE A 74 0.23 6.25 -7.89
N GLU A 75 -0.37 6.05 -9.05
CA GLU A 75 -1.34 6.96 -9.65
C GLU A 75 -2.65 6.21 -9.88
N GLY A 76 -3.78 6.88 -9.69
CA GLY A 76 -5.08 6.30 -9.94
C GLY A 76 -6.19 7.26 -9.55
N MET A 77 -7.26 6.70 -9.02
CA MET A 77 -8.45 7.43 -8.63
C MET A 77 -8.76 7.20 -7.16
N GLN A 78 -9.26 8.22 -6.47
CA GLN A 78 -9.86 8.06 -5.16
C GLN A 78 -11.36 8.19 -5.32
N ARG A 79 -12.12 7.20 -4.85
CA ARG A 79 -13.59 7.29 -4.83
C ARG A 79 -13.99 8.39 -3.83
N HIS A 80 -14.69 9.41 -4.32
CA HIS A 80 -15.25 10.48 -3.50
C HIS A 80 -16.70 10.14 -3.11
N ASN A 81 -17.53 9.82 -4.12
CA ASN A 81 -18.93 9.40 -3.97
C ASN A 81 -19.24 8.21 -4.88
N TYR A 82 -20.47 7.69 -4.84
CA TYR A 82 -20.87 6.48 -5.59
C TYR A 82 -20.50 6.51 -7.08
N ASN A 83 -20.60 7.67 -7.72
CA ASN A 83 -20.27 7.89 -9.14
C ASN A 83 -19.20 8.96 -9.37
N ASP A 84 -18.49 9.40 -8.33
CA ASP A 84 -17.49 10.47 -8.46
C ASP A 84 -16.12 10.01 -7.98
N TYR A 85 -15.11 10.29 -8.80
CA TYR A 85 -13.73 9.90 -8.61
C TYR A 85 -12.83 11.10 -8.78
N TRP A 86 -11.91 11.28 -7.84
CA TRP A 86 -10.90 12.31 -7.93
C TRP A 86 -9.56 11.71 -8.31
N LYS A 87 -8.77 12.45 -9.08
CA LYS A 87 -7.41 12.05 -9.37
C LYS A 87 -6.63 11.94 -8.07
N GLN A 88 -5.90 10.84 -7.91
CA GLN A 88 -5.04 10.63 -6.76
C GLN A 88 -3.66 10.13 -7.20
N ALA A 89 -2.64 10.59 -6.48
CA ALA A 89 -1.30 10.04 -6.62
C ALA A 89 -0.57 10.04 -5.29
N TRP A 90 0.15 8.97 -5.04
CA TRP A 90 0.98 8.78 -3.86
C TRP A 90 2.45 8.68 -4.28
N TRP A 91 3.31 9.33 -3.51
CA TRP A 91 4.72 9.00 -3.49
C TRP A 91 5.02 8.19 -2.24
N CYS A 92 5.43 6.95 -2.42
CA CYS A 92 5.69 6.02 -1.34
C CYS A 92 7.20 5.80 -1.19
N LEU A 93 7.72 6.05 0.00
CA LEU A 93 9.11 5.78 0.39
C LEU A 93 9.14 4.57 1.34
N PRO A 94 9.70 3.42 0.92
CA PRO A 94 9.90 2.30 1.82
C PRO A 94 10.71 2.73 3.04
N VAL A 95 10.21 2.44 4.24
CA VAL A 95 10.98 2.64 5.45
C VAL A 95 11.89 1.42 5.58
N CYS A 96 13.20 1.60 5.40
CA CYS A 96 14.14 0.57 5.78
C CYS A 96 14.01 0.38 7.29
N GLN A 97 13.50 -0.76 7.74
CA GLN A 97 13.76 -1.17 9.11
C GLN A 97 15.28 -1.33 9.19
N GLU A 98 15.94 -0.50 9.99
CA GLU A 98 17.35 -0.68 10.31
C GLU A 98 17.52 -2.09 10.88
N GLN A 99 17.96 -3.04 10.06
CA GLN A 99 18.69 -4.18 10.57
C GLN A 99 20.11 -3.70 10.85
N PRO A 100 20.69 -4.04 12.01
CA PRO A 100 22.04 -3.61 12.36
C PRO A 100 22.99 -4.13 11.30
N SER A 101 23.65 -3.19 10.60
CA SER A 101 24.92 -3.28 9.86
C SER A 101 25.23 -4.62 9.18
N GLN A 102 25.41 -4.64 7.85
CA GLN A 102 26.72 -4.83 7.21
C GLN A 102 26.61 -4.61 5.68
N HIS A 103 27.50 -3.77 5.18
CA HIS A 103 28.03 -3.62 3.82
C HIS A 103 27.14 -3.27 2.61
N GLU A 104 27.51 -2.14 2.01
CA GLU A 104 27.15 -1.61 0.70
C GLU A 104 27.47 -2.58 -0.45
N GLU A 105 26.45 -3.27 -0.98
CA GLU A 105 26.39 -3.69 -2.40
C GLU A 105 24.98 -4.23 -2.74
N GLN A 106 23.91 -3.46 -2.51
CA GLN A 106 22.55 -4.03 -2.54
C GLN A 106 21.45 -3.13 -3.14
N SER A 107 21.73 -2.30 -4.15
CA SER A 107 20.64 -1.54 -4.79
C SER A 107 19.67 -2.43 -5.58
N ASP A 108 20.18 -3.50 -6.22
CA ASP A 108 19.36 -4.41 -7.04
C ASP A 108 18.78 -5.58 -6.25
N VAL A 109 19.49 -6.09 -5.25
CA VAL A 109 19.00 -7.15 -4.34
C VAL A 109 17.84 -6.65 -3.46
N ARG A 110 17.89 -5.39 -3.01
CA ARG A 110 16.80 -4.76 -2.24
C ARG A 110 15.50 -4.67 -3.03
N TYR A 111 15.58 -4.54 -4.36
CA TYR A 111 14.41 -4.44 -5.23
C TYR A 111 13.72 -5.80 -5.44
N GLU A 112 14.47 -6.88 -5.65
CA GLU A 112 13.91 -8.23 -5.73
C GLU A 112 13.29 -8.65 -4.39
N ALA A 113 13.86 -8.22 -3.25
CA ALA A 113 13.24 -8.43 -1.94
C ALA A 113 11.92 -7.64 -1.77
N ILE A 114 11.85 -6.39 -2.25
CA ILE A 114 10.61 -5.58 -2.24
C ILE A 114 9.56 -6.19 -3.18
N ARG A 115 9.97 -6.63 -4.38
CA ARG A 115 9.10 -7.29 -5.35
C ARG A 115 8.57 -8.61 -4.78
N ALA A 116 9.43 -9.44 -4.19
CA ALA A 116 9.05 -10.68 -3.52
C ALA A 116 8.13 -10.44 -2.32
N ALA A 117 8.36 -9.38 -1.53
CA ALA A 117 7.50 -9.03 -0.39
C ALA A 117 6.12 -8.51 -0.83
N VAL A 118 6.02 -7.77 -1.94
CA VAL A 118 4.73 -7.34 -2.52
C VAL A 118 4.01 -8.55 -3.13
N VAL A 119 4.72 -9.46 -3.80
CA VAL A 119 4.15 -10.69 -4.36
C VAL A 119 3.73 -11.70 -3.27
N GLN A 120 4.44 -11.80 -2.14
CA GLN A 120 4.08 -12.73 -1.04
C GLN A 120 2.81 -12.34 -0.29
N VAL A 121 2.38 -11.07 -0.32
CA VAL A 121 1.06 -10.68 0.22
C VAL A 121 -0.08 -11.29 -0.59
N ASN A 122 0.14 -11.59 -1.88
CA ASN A 122 -0.84 -12.31 -2.71
C ASN A 122 -0.93 -13.82 -2.40
N ALA A 123 0.09 -14.41 -1.75
CA ALA A 123 0.10 -15.83 -1.39
C ALA A 123 -0.34 -16.10 0.07
N THR A 124 -0.34 -15.05 0.90
CA THR A 124 -0.85 -15.10 2.27
C THR A 124 -1.69 -13.87 2.50
N GLY A 125 -2.93 -13.93 2.01
CA GLY A 125 -3.98 -13.04 2.50
C GLY A 125 -4.05 -13.11 4.04
N PRO A 126 -4.69 -12.13 4.71
CA PRO A 126 -4.93 -12.23 6.13
C PRO A 126 -5.75 -13.50 6.37
N ALA A 127 -5.08 -14.54 6.87
CA ALA A 127 -5.74 -15.70 7.43
C ALA A 127 -6.57 -15.18 8.62
N CYS A 128 -7.85 -14.91 8.36
CA CYS A 128 -8.87 -15.08 9.37
C CYS A 128 -8.76 -16.54 9.82
N ALA A 129 -7.98 -16.78 10.86
CA ALA A 129 -8.06 -18.00 11.63
C ALA A 129 -9.40 -17.98 12.38
N LEU A 130 -10.47 -18.33 11.67
CA LEU A 130 -11.66 -18.86 12.30
C LEU A 130 -11.48 -20.37 12.36
N ASP A 131 -11.05 -20.78 13.55
CA ASP A 131 -11.00 -22.15 14.04
C ASP A 131 -12.28 -22.92 13.69
N ALA A 132 -12.17 -23.87 12.75
CA ALA A 132 -13.26 -24.74 12.33
C ALA A 132 -13.54 -25.90 13.32
N SER A 133 -13.03 -25.83 14.56
CA SER A 133 -13.16 -26.92 15.55
C SER A 133 -14.40 -26.81 16.45
N ARG A 134 -15.33 -25.86 16.22
CA ARG A 134 -16.57 -25.74 17.02
C ARG A 134 -17.84 -25.89 16.19
N LEU A 135 -18.03 -27.07 15.61
CA LEU A 135 -19.34 -27.62 15.27
C LEU A 135 -19.49 -29.01 15.91
N LYS A 136 -19.57 -29.05 17.25
CA LYS A 136 -20.26 -30.14 17.94
C LYS A 136 -21.73 -29.76 18.03
N ARG A 137 -22.58 -30.56 17.37
CA ARG A 137 -24.03 -30.63 17.60
C ARG A 137 -24.33 -30.90 19.08
N PRO A 138 -25.53 -30.56 19.54
CA PRO A 138 -26.58 -31.59 19.72
C PRO A 138 -27.88 -31.16 19.01
N ALA A 139 -28.58 -32.05 18.31
CA ALA A 139 -29.56 -33.02 18.80
C ALA A 139 -30.77 -32.33 19.46
#